data_AF-A0A9W6MTL7-F1
#
_entry.id   AF-A0A9W6MTL7-F1
#
_cell.length_a   1.000
_cell.length_b   1.000
_cell.length_c   1.000
_cell.angle_alpha   90.00
_cell.angle_beta   90.00
_cell.angle_gamma   90.00
#
_symmetry.space_group_name_H-M   'P 1'
#
loop_
_entity.id
_entity.type
_entity.pdbx_description
1 polymer ?
#
loop_
_entity_poly.entity_id
_entity_poly.type
_entity_poly.pdbx_seq_one_letter_code
_entity_poly.pdbx_strand_id
1 'polypeptide(L)'
;MLTQWRIRLLANDTQACFRTLERSDVSLIRAPQRPIVNGCGYRDGVAPAASSLDLQSPPVMRCALAAAYAAWELQVVAPAARRHLGSDLESVRHLGVYSCRDIAGRAGRRSQHATANAIDVSGFTLSDGRVVTLRRDWNNPGPAGRFLR
;
A
#
# COMPACT_ATOMS: atom_id res chain seq x y z
N MET A 1 5.77 -15.96 6.10
CA MET A 1 6.37 -14.63 5.90
C MET A 1 6.57 -14.35 4.40
N LEU A 2 6.13 -13.19 3.91
CA LEU A 2 6.34 -12.73 2.53
C LEU A 2 7.73 -12.10 2.44
N THR A 3 8.64 -12.74 1.70
CA THR A 3 10.00 -12.21 1.45
C THR A 3 10.01 -11.38 0.16
N GLN A 4 11.00 -10.49 0.01
CA GLN A 4 11.16 -9.69 -1.21
C GLN A 4 11.22 -10.53 -2.49
N TRP A 5 11.85 -11.71 -2.43
CA TRP A 5 11.97 -12.62 -3.57
C TRP A 5 10.61 -13.21 -3.97
N ARG A 6 9.79 -13.61 -2.99
CA ARG A 6 8.41 -14.06 -3.22
C ARG A 6 7.56 -12.94 -3.82
N ILE A 7 7.67 -11.71 -3.30
CA ILE A 7 6.92 -10.55 -3.83
C ILE A 7 7.24 -10.28 -5.31
N ARG A 8 8.52 -10.37 -5.71
CA ARG A 8 8.92 -10.20 -7.11
C ARG A 8 8.32 -11.27 -8.03
N LEU A 9 8.23 -12.51 -7.58
CA LEU A 9 7.57 -13.57 -8.34
C LEU A 9 6.07 -13.28 -8.54
N LEU A 10 5.38 -12.77 -7.52
CA LEU A 10 3.95 -12.43 -7.61
C LEU A 10 3.66 -11.30 -8.60
N ALA A 11 4.61 -10.39 -8.82
CA ALA A 11 4.47 -9.29 -9.79
C ALA A 11 4.26 -9.76 -11.23
N ASN A 12 4.73 -10.97 -11.56
CA ASN A 12 4.67 -11.53 -12.91
C ASN A 12 3.64 -12.66 -13.06
N ASP A 13 3.01 -13.12 -11.98
CA ASP A 13 2.00 -14.18 -12.01
C ASP A 13 0.79 -13.80 -11.14
N THR A 14 -0.24 -13.30 -11.82
CA THR A 14 -1.52 -12.91 -11.22
C THR A 14 -2.20 -14.05 -10.46
N GLN A 15 -2.17 -15.28 -10.99
CA GLN A 15 -2.82 -16.41 -10.31
C GLN A 15 -2.04 -16.87 -9.10
N ALA A 16 -0.71 -16.91 -9.18
CA ALA A 16 0.13 -17.16 -8.01
C ALA A 16 -0.06 -16.07 -6.95
N CYS A 17 -0.23 -14.81 -7.36
CA CYS A 17 -0.49 -13.71 -6.45
C CYS A 17 -1.80 -13.92 -5.66
N PHE A 18 -2.92 -14.15 -6.36
CA PHE A 18 -4.20 -14.40 -5.68
C PHE A 18 -4.14 -15.60 -4.74
N ARG A 19 -3.57 -16.74 -5.20
CA ARG A 19 -3.43 -17.94 -4.36
C ARG A 19 -2.56 -17.70 -3.12
N THR A 20 -1.54 -16.84 -3.23
CA THR A 20 -0.67 -16.52 -2.10
C THR A 20 -1.40 -15.64 -1.09
N LEU A 21 -2.19 -14.68 -1.56
CA LEU A 21 -2.99 -13.81 -0.69
C LEU A 21 -4.13 -14.59 -0.01
N GLU A 22 -4.83 -15.46 -0.73
CA GLU A 22 -5.87 -16.34 -0.20
C GLU A 22 -5.37 -17.27 0.93
N ARG A 23 -4.06 -17.53 1.00
CA ARG A 23 -3.41 -18.34 2.04
C ARG A 23 -2.77 -17.52 3.16
N SER A 24 -2.83 -16.19 3.06
CA SER A 24 -2.31 -15.28 4.08
C SER A 24 -3.42 -14.82 5.02
N ASP A 25 -3.04 -14.40 6.23
CA ASP A 25 -3.97 -13.78 7.18
C ASP A 25 -4.42 -12.36 6.76
N VAL A 26 -4.18 -11.96 5.50
CA VAL A 26 -4.53 -10.63 4.98
C VAL A 26 -5.87 -10.72 4.27
N SER A 27 -6.90 -10.08 4.85
CA SER A 27 -8.24 -10.04 4.29
C SER A 27 -8.30 -9.10 3.07
N LEU A 28 -8.16 -9.66 1.88
CA LEU A 28 -8.29 -8.96 0.60
C LEU A 28 -9.41 -9.59 -0.24
N ILE A 29 -10.17 -8.74 -0.93
CA ILE A 29 -11.20 -9.15 -1.88
C ILE A 29 -10.78 -8.77 -3.30
N ARG A 30 -11.17 -9.58 -4.29
CA ARG A 30 -10.96 -9.25 -5.70
C ARG A 30 -11.79 -8.03 -6.06
N ALA A 31 -11.15 -7.04 -6.68
CA ALA A 31 -11.80 -5.84 -7.17
C ALA A 31 -12.26 -6.03 -8.63
N PRO A 32 -13.29 -5.31 -9.09
CA PRO A 32 -13.63 -5.23 -10.51
C PRO A 32 -12.43 -4.83 -11.36
N GLN A 33 -12.31 -5.44 -12.54
CA GLN A 33 -11.25 -5.10 -13.48
C GLN A 33 -11.49 -3.73 -14.10
N ARG A 34 -10.40 -3.02 -14.41
CA ARG A 34 -10.43 -1.81 -15.22
C ARG A 34 -9.76 -2.08 -16.56
N PRO A 35 -10.49 -2.08 -17.69
CA PRO A 35 -9.92 -2.34 -19.01
C PRO A 35 -8.68 -1.48 -19.26
N ILE A 36 -7.64 -2.10 -19.85
CA ILE A 36 -6.40 -1.39 -20.16
C ILE A 36 -6.60 -0.60 -21.45
N VAL A 37 -6.65 0.72 -21.33
CA VAL A 37 -6.77 1.65 -22.46
C VAL A 37 -5.61 2.64 -22.39
N ASN A 38 -4.83 2.75 -23.47
CA ASN A 38 -3.65 3.63 -23.55
C ASN A 38 -2.68 3.48 -22.36
N GLY A 39 -2.48 2.24 -21.89
CA GLY A 39 -1.59 1.91 -20.76
C GLY A 39 -2.16 2.23 -19.38
N CYS A 40 -3.46 2.55 -19.28
CA CYS A 40 -4.14 2.79 -18.01
C CYS A 40 -5.19 1.72 -17.75
N GLY A 41 -5.18 1.14 -16.55
CA GLY A 41 -6.07 0.03 -16.15
C GLY A 41 -5.32 -1.13 -15.50
N TYR A 42 -6.06 -2.12 -15.03
CA TYR A 42 -5.54 -3.29 -14.33
C TYR A 42 -6.55 -4.45 -14.42
N ARG A 43 -6.05 -5.69 -14.39
CA ARG A 43 -6.88 -6.92 -14.46
C ARG A 43 -6.84 -7.73 -13.16
N ASP A 44 -5.87 -7.42 -12.30
CA ASP A 44 -5.48 -8.14 -11.10
C ASP A 44 -5.70 -7.27 -9.85
N GLY A 45 -6.76 -6.46 -9.84
CA GLY A 45 -7.08 -5.57 -8.73
C GLY A 45 -7.58 -6.32 -7.50
N VAL A 46 -7.12 -5.90 -6.32
CA VAL A 46 -7.62 -6.31 -5.01
C VAL A 46 -7.85 -5.09 -4.12
N ALA A 47 -8.77 -5.22 -3.18
CA ALA A 47 -9.02 -4.22 -2.14
C ALA A 47 -8.99 -4.89 -0.76
N PRO A 48 -8.61 -4.16 0.30
CA PRO A 48 -8.88 -4.57 1.67
C PRO A 48 -10.35 -5.00 1.85
N ALA A 49 -10.58 -6.12 2.53
CA ALA A 49 -11.91 -6.44 3.03
C ALA A 49 -12.32 -5.33 3.98
N ALA A 50 -13.60 -4.93 3.95
CA ALA A 50 -14.13 -3.74 4.60
C ALA A 50 -14.00 -3.68 6.15
N SER A 51 -13.28 -4.61 6.78
CA SER A 51 -13.19 -4.78 8.23
C SER A 51 -11.82 -4.48 8.86
N SER A 52 -10.83 -3.97 8.12
CA SER A 52 -9.50 -3.67 8.70
C SER A 52 -9.03 -2.23 8.53
N LEU A 53 -9.72 -1.42 7.74
CA LEU A 53 -9.35 -0.03 7.47
C LEU A 53 -10.64 0.76 7.30
N ASP A 54 -10.90 1.73 8.18
CA ASP A 54 -11.98 2.70 7.99
C ASP A 54 -11.62 3.64 6.84
N LEU A 55 -11.73 3.10 5.62
CA LEU A 55 -11.48 3.78 4.37
C LEU A 55 -12.84 3.94 3.71
N GLN A 56 -13.35 5.16 3.67
CA GLN A 56 -14.58 5.50 2.95
C GLN A 56 -14.57 5.05 1.47
N SER A 57 -13.40 4.71 0.93
CA SER A 57 -13.23 3.85 -0.25
C SER A 57 -11.89 3.11 -0.15
N PRO A 58 -11.88 1.78 0.12
CA PRO A 58 -10.62 1.02 0.20
C PRO A 58 -9.91 1.08 -1.16
N PRO A 59 -8.61 1.42 -1.20
CA PRO A 59 -7.90 1.61 -2.45
C PRO A 59 -7.73 0.28 -3.16
N VAL A 60 -8.11 0.24 -4.44
CA VAL A 60 -7.82 -0.90 -5.30
C VAL A 60 -6.36 -0.87 -5.72
N MET A 61 -5.60 -1.86 -5.27
CA MET A 61 -4.20 -2.09 -5.62
C MET A 61 -4.11 -3.26 -6.59
N ARG A 62 -3.11 -3.27 -7.48
CA ARG A 62 -2.73 -4.53 -8.14
C ARG A 62 -2.30 -5.55 -7.11
N CYS A 63 -2.61 -6.81 -7.34
CA CYS A 63 -2.38 -7.91 -6.42
C CYS A 63 -0.94 -7.91 -5.86
N ALA A 64 0.06 -7.75 -6.73
CA ALA A 64 1.45 -7.73 -6.30
C ALA A 64 1.80 -6.51 -5.42
N LEU A 65 1.23 -5.34 -5.72
CA LEU A 65 1.35 -4.17 -4.85
C LEU A 65 0.70 -4.44 -3.50
N ALA A 66 -0.50 -5.03 -3.47
CA ALA A 66 -1.18 -5.35 -2.22
C ALA A 66 -0.38 -6.34 -1.34
N ALA A 67 0.23 -7.35 -1.95
CA ALA A 67 1.12 -8.28 -1.24
C ALA A 67 2.37 -7.56 -0.68
N ALA A 68 2.98 -6.68 -1.47
CA ALA A 68 4.13 -5.89 -1.03
C ALA A 68 3.75 -4.92 0.10
N TYR A 69 2.60 -4.27 -0.04
CA TYR A 69 2.04 -3.35 0.93
C TYR A 69 1.75 -4.05 2.27
N ALA A 70 1.05 -5.19 2.25
CA ALA A 70 0.77 -5.95 3.46
C ALA A 70 2.05 -6.43 4.15
N ALA A 71 3.05 -6.88 3.38
CA ALA A 71 4.34 -7.24 3.94
C ALA A 71 5.04 -6.04 4.60
N TRP A 72 5.05 -4.87 3.95
CA TRP A 72 5.63 -3.64 4.49
C TRP A 72 4.91 -3.18 5.76
N GLU A 73 3.58 -3.14 5.76
CA GLU A 73 2.78 -2.72 6.90
C GLU A 73 3.03 -3.62 8.12
N LEU A 74 2.91 -4.93 7.95
CA LEU A 74 3.02 -5.91 9.05
C LEU A 74 4.45 -6.09 9.55
N GLN A 75 5.45 -6.06 8.66
CA GLN A 75 6.83 -6.42 9.00
C GLN A 75 7.72 -5.20 9.26
N VAL A 76 7.35 -4.02 8.77
CA VAL A 76 8.17 -2.80 8.90
C VAL A 76 7.44 -1.76 9.73
N VAL A 77 6.25 -1.32 9.30
CA VAL A 77 5.57 -0.17 9.89
C VAL A 77 5.05 -0.48 11.29
N ALA A 78 4.27 -1.56 11.46
CA ALA A 78 3.69 -1.90 12.76
C ALA A 78 4.75 -2.19 13.84
N PRO A 79 5.86 -2.91 13.56
CA PRO A 79 6.97 -3.03 14.51
C PRO A 79 7.67 -1.69 14.82
N ALA A 80 7.86 -0.82 13.82
CA ALA A 80 8.47 0.49 14.02
C ALA A 80 7.59 1.41 14.87
N ALA A 81 6.27 1.39 14.68
CA ALA A 81 5.31 2.16 15.47
C ALA A 81 5.39 1.78 16.95
N ARG A 82 5.36 0.48 17.26
CA ARG A 82 5.55 -0.01 18.63
C ARG A 82 6.90 0.40 19.21
N ARG A 83 7.98 0.21 18.45
CA ARG A 83 9.35 0.49 18.91
C ARG A 83 9.60 1.96 19.22
N HIS A 84 9.17 2.85 18.32
CA HIS A 84 9.51 4.26 18.41
C HIS A 84 8.44 5.09 19.10
N LEU A 85 7.17 4.74 18.92
CA LEU A 85 6.03 5.54 19.39
C LEU A 85 5.31 4.91 20.58
N GLY A 86 5.57 3.64 20.89
CA GLY A 86 4.93 2.93 22.00
C GLY A 86 3.44 2.65 21.79
N SER A 87 2.96 2.66 20.55
CA SER A 87 1.56 2.39 20.20
C SER A 87 1.50 1.50 18.96
N ASP A 88 0.41 0.74 18.85
CA ASP A 88 0.11 -0.02 17.65
C ASP A 88 -0.31 0.88 16.49
N LEU A 89 -0.06 0.42 15.27
CA LEU A 89 -0.55 1.04 14.05
C LEU A 89 -2.04 0.74 13.91
N GLU A 90 -2.85 1.78 13.72
CA GLU A 90 -4.28 1.63 13.41
C GLU A 90 -4.53 1.69 11.91
N SER A 91 -3.94 2.68 11.21
CA SER A 91 -4.12 2.81 9.76
C SER A 91 -3.00 3.59 9.08
N VAL A 92 -2.82 3.33 7.79
CA VAL A 92 -1.93 4.10 6.91
C VAL A 92 -2.74 5.15 6.15
N ARG A 93 -2.27 6.39 6.18
CA ARG A 93 -2.84 7.50 5.44
C ARG A 93 -2.18 7.58 4.07
N HIS A 94 -2.98 7.64 3.01
CA HIS A 94 -2.48 7.70 1.63
C HIS A 94 -3.15 8.81 0.81
N LEU A 95 -2.53 9.19 -0.31
CA LEU A 95 -3.01 10.18 -1.27
C LEU A 95 -3.60 9.53 -2.54
N GLY A 96 -3.47 8.21 -2.67
CA GLY A 96 -4.12 7.44 -3.72
C GLY A 96 -3.28 6.30 -4.26
N VAL A 97 -3.93 5.43 -5.04
CA VAL A 97 -3.31 4.27 -5.70
C VAL A 97 -3.44 4.32 -7.21
N TYR A 98 -4.58 4.80 -7.72
CA TYR A 98 -4.83 4.90 -9.15
C TYR A 98 -4.87 6.36 -9.64
N SER A 99 -4.08 6.66 -10.68
CA SER A 99 -4.13 7.93 -11.42
C SER A 99 -3.56 7.70 -12.82
N CYS A 100 -4.40 7.81 -13.85
CA CYS A 100 -3.98 7.64 -15.24
C CYS A 100 -3.27 8.91 -15.73
N ARG A 101 -1.95 8.91 -15.65
CA ARG A 101 -1.08 9.99 -16.14
C ARG A 101 0.31 9.47 -16.48
N ASP A 102 1.03 10.26 -17.26
CA ASP A 102 2.46 10.07 -17.46
C ASP A 102 3.26 10.53 -16.24
N ILE A 103 4.50 10.06 -16.15
CA ILE A 103 5.47 10.59 -15.21
C ILE A 103 5.78 12.05 -15.60
N ALA A 104 5.80 12.95 -14.63
CA ALA A 104 6.12 14.36 -14.85
C ALA A 104 7.46 14.50 -15.60
N GLY A 105 7.47 15.29 -16.68
CA GLY A 105 8.64 15.49 -17.53
C GLY A 105 9.03 14.29 -18.41
N ARG A 106 8.21 13.23 -18.49
CA ARG A 106 8.47 12.05 -19.33
C ARG A 106 7.22 11.66 -20.14
N ALA A 107 6.93 12.45 -21.17
CA ALA A 107 5.81 12.20 -22.09
C ALA A 107 5.87 10.78 -22.68
N GLY A 108 4.71 10.11 -22.74
CA GLY A 108 4.58 8.75 -23.25
C GLY A 108 5.00 7.66 -22.26
N ARG A 109 5.59 8.01 -21.11
CA ARG A 109 5.95 7.05 -20.06
C ARG A 109 4.92 7.09 -18.92
N ARG A 110 4.03 6.09 -18.91
CA ARG A 110 3.00 5.93 -17.87
C ARG A 110 3.59 5.76 -16.47
N SER A 111 2.96 6.43 -15.51
CA SER A 111 3.23 6.22 -14.08
C SER A 111 2.77 4.83 -13.63
N GLN A 112 3.38 4.30 -12.56
CA GLN A 112 2.89 3.06 -11.93
C GLN A 112 1.46 3.21 -11.37
N HIS A 113 1.06 4.43 -10.99
CA HIS A 113 -0.33 4.73 -10.62
C HIS A 113 -1.33 4.53 -11.77
N ALA A 114 -0.91 4.62 -13.04
CA ALA A 114 -1.79 4.39 -14.17
C ALA A 114 -2.30 2.94 -14.23
N THR A 115 -1.61 2.03 -13.56
CA THR A 115 -1.96 0.61 -13.47
C THR A 115 -2.30 0.17 -12.05
N ALA A 116 -2.56 1.09 -11.10
CA ALA A 116 -2.75 0.76 -9.68
C ALA A 116 -1.57 -0.04 -9.06
N ASN A 117 -0.35 0.19 -9.57
CA ASN A 117 0.88 -0.46 -9.10
C ASN A 117 1.77 0.47 -8.25
N ALA A 118 1.21 1.54 -7.71
CA ALA A 118 1.87 2.41 -6.74
C ALA A 118 0.86 2.96 -5.73
N ILE A 119 1.35 3.31 -4.54
CA ILE A 119 0.61 4.00 -3.49
C ILE A 119 1.43 5.18 -2.98
N ASP A 120 0.79 6.33 -2.82
CA ASP A 120 1.41 7.52 -2.22
C ASP A 120 1.02 7.59 -0.74
N VAL A 121 1.97 7.43 0.18
CA VAL A 121 1.73 7.47 1.64
C VAL A 121 1.97 8.88 2.19
N SER A 122 1.08 9.36 3.05
CA SER A 122 1.16 10.69 3.68
C SER A 122 1.32 10.66 5.20
N GLY A 123 1.08 9.53 5.85
CA GLY A 123 1.22 9.40 7.30
C GLY A 123 0.58 8.13 7.86
N PHE A 124 0.40 8.11 9.17
CA PHE A 124 -0.04 6.97 9.96
C PHE A 124 -0.92 7.45 11.12
N THR A 125 -1.99 6.71 11.41
CA THR A 125 -2.79 6.86 12.61
C THR A 125 -2.45 5.69 13.55
N LEU A 126 -2.26 5.99 14.83
CA LEU A 126 -1.98 5.01 15.88
C LEU A 126 -3.24 4.70 16.68
N SER A 127 -3.28 3.53 17.30
CA SER A 127 -4.41 3.07 18.12
C SER A 127 -4.75 3.96 19.33
N ASP A 128 -3.81 4.82 19.75
CA ASP A 128 -4.03 5.82 20.80
C ASP A 128 -4.52 7.19 20.27
N GLY A 129 -4.90 7.26 19.00
CA GLY A 129 -5.44 8.44 18.34
C GLY A 129 -4.38 9.43 17.83
N ARG A 130 -3.08 9.20 18.09
CA ARG A 130 -2.03 10.04 17.52
C ARG A 130 -1.96 9.86 16.01
N VAL A 131 -1.73 10.98 15.32
CA VAL A 131 -1.50 11.00 13.87
C VAL A 131 -0.09 11.49 13.61
N VAL A 132 0.73 10.70 12.94
CA VAL A 132 2.08 11.08 12.47
C VAL A 132 2.03 11.29 10.96
N THR A 133 2.44 12.46 10.47
CA THR A 133 2.39 12.79 9.04
C THR A 133 3.77 13.11 8.51
N LEU A 134 4.07 12.67 7.28
CA LEU A 134 5.36 12.96 6.64
C LEU A 134 5.58 14.47 6.58
N ARG A 135 4.56 15.23 6.14
CA ARG A 135 4.67 16.69 5.98
C ARG A 135 5.09 17.43 7.26
N ARG A 136 4.57 17.03 8.42
CA ARG A 136 4.80 17.73 9.69
C ARG A 136 6.00 17.16 10.46
N ASP A 137 6.14 15.84 10.46
CA ASP A 137 6.97 15.15 11.44
C ASP A 137 8.28 14.61 10.86
N TRP A 138 8.50 14.72 9.54
CA TRP A 138 9.70 14.19 8.88
C TRP A 138 11.01 14.69 9.50
N ASN A 139 11.07 15.97 9.86
CA ASN A 139 12.26 16.59 10.47
C ASN A 139 12.23 16.62 12.00
N ASN A 140 11.26 15.97 12.64
CA ASN A 140 11.17 15.94 14.09
C ASN A 140 12.39 15.17 14.68
N PRO A 141 13.14 15.73 15.65
CA PRO A 141 14.28 15.02 16.26
C PRO A 141 13.85 13.94 17.26
N GLY A 142 12.58 13.97 17.69
CA GLY A 142 11.97 13.06 18.63
C GLY A 142 11.45 11.74 18.01
N PRO A 143 10.64 11.00 18.77
CA PRO A 143 10.09 9.70 18.38
C PRO A 143 9.44 9.66 16.99
N ALA A 144 8.65 10.68 16.64
CA ALA A 144 7.91 10.73 15.39
C ALA A 144 8.83 10.75 14.16
N GLY A 145 9.91 11.55 14.17
CA GLY A 145 10.84 11.58 13.05
C GLY A 145 11.79 10.37 13.01
N ARG A 146 12.05 9.70 14.15
CA ARG A 146 12.75 8.40 14.17
C ARG A 146 11.90 7.26 13.64
N PHE A 147 10.58 7.31 13.83
CA PHE A 147 9.66 6.35 13.22
C PHE A 147 9.60 6.48 11.69
N LEU A 148 9.74 7.71 11.15
CA LEU A 148 9.63 7.99 9.72
C LEU A 148 10.90 7.74 8.89
N ARG A 149 12.07 7.52 9.51
CA ARG A 149 13.39 7.41 8.85
C ARG A 149 14.11 6.14 9.27
#